data_AF-A0A101J3W7-F1
#
_entry.id   AF-A0A101J3W7-F1
#
_cell.length_a   1.000
_cell.length_b   1.000
_cell.length_c   1.000
_cell.angle_alpha   90.00
_cell.angle_beta   90.00
_cell.angle_gamma   90.00
#
_symmetry.space_group_name_H-M   'P 1'
#
loop_
_entity.id
_entity.type
_entity.pdbx_description
1 polymer ?
#
loop_
_entity_poly.entity_id
_entity_poly.type
_entity_poly.pdbx_seq_one_letter_code
_entity_poly.pdbx_strand_id
1 'polypeptide(L)'
;LLGGRRAIIVSNEYDKVFPMDIYPEQLIKAIIAFNIDKMEALGIYEVAPEDFALCEFVDTSKLELQHIVRSGLDLLRKEME
;
A
#
# COMPACT_ATOMS: atom_id res chain seq x y z
N LEU A 1 9.97 6.35 -23.44
CA LEU A 1 8.71 6.31 -24.23
C LEU A 1 7.81 5.12 -23.89
N LEU A 2 8.32 4.02 -23.31
CA LEU A 2 7.46 2.91 -22.89
C LEU A 2 7.43 2.86 -21.36
N GLY A 3 6.44 3.54 -20.77
CA GLY A 3 6.17 3.52 -19.32
C GLY A 3 5.60 2.17 -18.89
N GLY A 4 6.45 1.14 -18.89
CA GLY A 4 6.08 -0.18 -18.38
C GLY A 4 5.78 -0.17 -16.89
N ARG A 5 5.10 -1.22 -16.39
CA ARG A 5 4.87 -1.40 -14.95
C ARG A 5 6.21 -1.36 -14.21
N ARG A 6 6.32 -0.46 -13.23
CA ARG A 6 7.50 -0.33 -12.38
C ARG A 6 7.33 -1.18 -11.13
N ALA A 7 8.40 -1.87 -10.74
CA ALA A 7 8.44 -2.51 -9.45
C ALA A 7 8.44 -1.43 -8.36
N ILE A 8 7.76 -1.70 -7.24
CA ILE A 8 7.82 -0.83 -6.08
C ILE A 8 9.24 -0.81 -5.51
N ILE A 9 9.77 0.39 -5.31
CA ILE A 9 11.06 0.63 -4.65
C ILE A 9 10.76 1.06 -3.21
N VAL A 10 11.53 0.55 -2.26
CA VAL A 10 11.43 0.98 -0.86
C VAL A 10 12.48 2.06 -0.64
N SER A 11 12.05 3.31 -0.66
CA SER A 11 12.88 4.52 -0.56
C SER A 11 12.53 5.37 0.68
N ASN A 12 11.58 4.93 1.50
CA ASN A 12 11.01 5.66 2.64
C ASN A 12 10.52 7.06 2.24
N GLU A 13 9.95 7.17 1.04
CA GLU A 13 9.29 8.37 0.53
C GLU A 13 7.93 8.56 1.21
N TYR A 14 7.21 7.46 1.47
CA TYR A 14 5.86 7.51 2.04
C TYR A 14 5.90 7.87 3.53
N ASP A 15 6.91 7.42 4.27
CA ASP A 15 7.08 7.68 5.71
C ASP A 15 7.08 9.18 6.06
N LYS A 16 7.48 10.03 5.12
CA LYS A 16 7.53 11.49 5.31
C LYS A 16 6.16 12.17 5.26
N VAL A 17 5.17 11.51 4.69
CA VAL A 17 3.86 12.08 4.36
C VAL A 17 2.69 11.24 4.87
N PHE A 18 2.94 10.02 5.34
CA PHE A 18 1.91 9.16 5.87
C PHE A 18 1.44 9.66 7.24
N PRO A 19 0.12 9.69 7.51
CA PRO A 19 -0.42 10.34 8.71
C PRO A 19 -0.27 9.52 10.00
N MET A 20 0.12 8.25 9.91
CA MET A 20 0.18 7.29 11.01
C MET A 20 1.59 6.71 11.19
N ASP A 21 1.89 6.22 12.39
CA ASP A 21 3.17 5.58 12.72
C ASP A 21 3.17 4.09 12.33
N ILE A 22 3.22 3.84 11.03
CA ILE A 22 3.36 2.49 10.44
C ILE A 22 4.39 2.53 9.30
N TYR A 23 4.69 1.36 8.72
CA TYR A 23 5.55 1.26 7.53
C TYR A 23 4.73 1.16 6.23
N PRO A 24 4.28 2.28 5.63
CA PRO A 24 3.38 2.28 4.47
C PRO A 24 3.96 1.57 3.26
N GLU A 25 5.25 1.74 2.95
CA GLU A 25 5.89 1.04 1.81
C GLU A 25 5.94 -0.47 1.99
N GLN A 26 6.20 -0.93 3.22
CA GLN A 26 6.21 -2.36 3.54
C GLN A 26 4.79 -2.92 3.47
N LEU A 27 3.80 -2.16 3.94
CA LEU A 27 2.39 -2.54 3.90
C LEU A 27 1.91 -2.67 2.45
N ILE A 28 2.19 -1.69 1.59
CA ILE A 28 1.87 -1.77 0.15
C ILE A 28 2.54 -2.99 -0.50
N LYS A 29 3.81 -3.25 -0.18
CA LYS A 29 4.50 -4.46 -0.65
C LYS A 29 3.80 -5.74 -0.20
N ALA A 30 3.38 -5.81 1.07
CA ALA A 30 2.67 -6.97 1.61
C ALA A 30 1.33 -7.18 0.91
N ILE A 31 0.60 -6.09 0.62
CA ILE A 31 -0.66 -6.12 -0.14
C ILE A 31 -0.45 -6.64 -1.56
N ILE A 32 0.55 -6.12 -2.28
CA ILE A 32 0.87 -6.56 -3.65
C ILE A 32 1.26 -8.05 -3.68
N ALA A 33 2.01 -8.50 -2.67
CA ALA A 33 2.39 -9.91 -2.52
C ALA A 33 1.27 -10.79 -1.97
N PHE A 34 0.15 -10.20 -1.58
CA PHE A 34 -0.98 -10.84 -0.89
C PHE A 34 -0.54 -11.71 0.30
N ASN A 35 0.37 -11.17 1.13
CA ASN A 35 0.85 -11.85 2.33
C ASN A 35 0.07 -11.36 3.56
N ILE A 36 -0.96 -12.12 3.93
CA ILE A 36 -1.91 -11.76 4.99
C ILE A 36 -1.18 -11.55 6.33
N ASP A 37 -0.34 -12.49 6.77
CA ASP A 37 0.38 -12.40 8.04
C ASP A 37 1.17 -11.08 8.17
N LYS A 38 1.82 -10.65 7.07
CA LYS A 38 2.55 -9.38 7.05
C LYS A 38 1.63 -8.17 6.97
N MET A 39 0.52 -8.26 6.24
CA MET A 39 -0.48 -7.19 6.18
C MET A 39 -1.04 -6.91 7.57
N GLU A 40 -1.39 -7.96 8.32
CA GLU A 40 -1.87 -7.85 9.70
C GLU A 40 -0.79 -7.26 10.63
N ALA A 41 0.43 -7.78 10.59
CA ALA A 41 1.54 -7.30 11.40
C ALA A 41 1.91 -5.82 11.13
N LEU A 42 1.59 -5.32 9.94
CA LEU A 42 1.85 -3.93 9.51
C LEU A 42 0.63 -3.02 9.68
N GLY A 43 -0.49 -3.52 10.24
CA GLY A 43 -1.64 -2.71 10.59
C GLY A 43 -2.63 -2.45 9.45
N ILE A 44 -2.84 -3.42 8.54
CA ILE A 44 -3.81 -3.28 7.43
C ILE A 44 -5.24 -2.91 7.87
N TYR A 45 -5.64 -3.27 9.09
CA TYR A 45 -6.98 -2.98 9.62
C TYR A 45 -7.16 -1.54 10.10
N GLU A 46 -6.07 -0.81 10.32
CA GLU A 46 -6.07 0.57 10.83
C GLU A 46 -6.07 1.61 9.70
N VAL A 47 -6.00 1.17 8.45
CA VAL A 47 -5.84 2.06 7.29
C VAL A 47 -7.04 2.00 6.34
N ALA A 48 -7.31 3.13 5.71
CA ALA A 48 -8.21 3.25 4.57
C ALA A 48 -7.43 3.59 3.30
N PRO A 49 -7.97 3.32 2.10
CA PRO A 49 -7.33 3.72 0.85
C PRO A 49 -6.97 5.20 0.79
N GLU A 50 -7.85 6.06 1.30
CA GLU A 50 -7.71 7.52 1.27
C GLU A 50 -6.50 8.03 2.06
N ASP A 51 -6.02 7.27 3.07
CA ASP A 51 -4.81 7.60 3.83
C ASP A 51 -3.54 7.57 2.96
N PHE A 52 -3.59 6.83 1.85
CA PHE A 52 -2.49 6.72 0.90
C PHE A 52 -2.55 7.77 -0.21
N ALA A 53 -3.54 8.67 -0.24
CA ALA A 53 -3.69 9.67 -1.31
C ALA A 53 -2.45 10.58 -1.44
N LEU A 54 -1.86 11.03 -0.32
CA LEU A 54 -0.66 11.86 -0.35
C LEU A 54 0.59 11.06 -0.75
N CYS A 55 0.66 9.78 -0.35
CA CYS A 55 1.73 8.87 -0.79
C CYS A 55 1.67 8.63 -2.30
N GLU A 56 0.48 8.43 -2.85
CA GLU A 56 0.25 8.23 -4.28
C GLU A 56 0.67 9.47 -5.09
N PHE A 57 0.39 10.66 -4.57
CA PHE A 57 0.80 11.92 -5.19
C PHE A 57 2.33 12.04 -5.29
N VAL A 58 3.05 11.71 -4.22
CA VAL A 58 4.51 11.81 -4.18
C VAL A 58 5.23 10.60 -4.77
N ASP A 59 4.53 9.47 -5.00
CA ASP A 59 5.15 8.22 -5.47
C ASP A 59 5.88 8.44 -6.80
N THR A 60 7.16 8.07 -6.79
CA THR A 60 8.04 8.12 -7.95
C THR A 60 7.69 7.02 -8.96
N SER A 61 7.13 5.90 -8.50
CA SER A 61 6.74 4.73 -9.30
C SER A 61 5.40 4.90 -10.02
N LYS A 62 4.59 5.91 -9.63
CA LYS A 62 3.25 6.21 -10.16
C LYS A 62 2.29 5.01 -10.09
N LEU A 63 2.34 4.29 -8.97
CA LEU A 63 1.41 3.24 -8.62
C LEU A 63 0.11 3.86 -8.09
N GLU A 64 -1.02 3.24 -8.40
CA GLU A 64 -2.34 3.59 -7.86
C GLU A 64 -2.48 2.99 -6.45
N LEU A 65 -1.80 3.58 -5.46
CA LEU A 65 -1.73 3.06 -4.08
C LEU A 65 -3.11 2.90 -3.45
N GLN A 66 -4.01 3.86 -3.66
CA GLN A 66 -5.38 3.79 -3.13
C GLN A 66 -6.12 2.55 -3.69
N HIS A 67 -5.97 2.28 -4.99
CA HIS A 67 -6.57 1.11 -5.63
C HIS A 67 -5.96 -0.20 -5.11
N ILE A 68 -4.65 -0.23 -4.90
CA ILE A 68 -3.94 -1.39 -4.32
C ILE A 68 -4.49 -1.71 -2.93
N VAL A 69 -4.61 -0.70 -2.06
CA VAL A 69 -5.12 -0.88 -0.69
C VAL A 69 -6.58 -1.32 -0.70
N ARG A 70 -7.44 -0.70 -1.53
CA ARG A 70 -8.84 -1.13 -1.68
C ARG A 70 -8.93 -2.60 -2.08
N SER A 71 -8.16 -3.00 -3.09
CA SER A 71 -8.14 -4.39 -3.57
C SER A 71 -7.66 -5.35 -2.47
N GLY A 72 -6.64 -4.96 -1.70
CA GLY A 72 -6.15 -5.74 -0.56
C GLY A 72 -7.21 -5.95 0.52
N LEU A 73 -7.93 -4.89 0.89
CA LEU A 73 -9.02 -4.95 1.88
C LEU A 73 -10.21 -5.78 1.40
N ASP A 74 -10.60 -5.64 0.12
CA ASP A 74 -11.70 -6.42 -0.47
C ASP A 74 -11.37 -7.92 -0.50
N LEU A 75 -10.12 -8.27 -0.83
CA LEU A 75 -9.66 -9.65 -0.80
C LEU A 75 -9.61 -10.20 0.63
N LEU A 76 -9.08 -9.44 1.59
CA LEU A 76 -9.11 -9.84 3.01
C LEU A 76 -10.53 -10.13 3.49
N ARG A 77 -11.49 -9.25 3.17
CA ARG A 77 -12.88 -9.43 3.55
C ARG A 77 -13.45 -10.74 2.99
N LYS A 78 -13.13 -11.07 1.74
CA LYS A 78 -13.59 -12.29 1.09
C LYS A 78 -13.00 -13.56 1.73
N GLU A 79 -11.76 -13.52 2.22
CA GLU A 79 -11.15 -14.67 2.92
C GLU A 79 -11.74 -14.89 4.33
N MET A 80 -12.41 -13.88 4.88
CA MET A 80 -13.08 -13.96 6.20
C MET A 80 -14.56 -14.37 6.11
N GLU A 81 -15.14 -14.43 4.90
CA GLU A 81 -16.50 -14.89 4.61
C GLU A 81 -16.55 -16.42 4.39
#